data_AF-A0A357WVC7-F1
#
_entry.id   AF-A0A357WVC7-F1
#
_cell.length_a   1.000
_cell.length_b   1.000
_cell.length_c   1.000
_cell.angle_alpha   90.00
_cell.angle_beta   90.00
_cell.angle_gamma   90.00
#
_symmetry.space_group_name_H-M   'P 1'
#
loop_
_entity.id
_entity.type
_entity.pdbx_description
1 polymer ?
#
loop_
_entity_poly.entity_id
_entity_poly.type
_entity_poly.pdbx_seq_one_letter_code
_entity_poly.pdbx_strand_id
1 'polypeptide(L)'
;MVRSRNYISVSKNEDLFLLSLPDCVSLSEKGGCIFLRISKCRGKGCSFMKSRNELKEGQTRCMHRIANLSLDEQMRISRMYYGGKMPWNDLTAVD
;
A
#
# COMPACT_ATOMS: atom_id res chain seq x y z
N MET A 1 -39.92 13.29 13.15
CA MET A 1 -38.71 13.72 13.89
C MET A 1 -37.52 13.60 12.95
N VAL A 2 -37.18 14.70 12.25
CA VAL A 2 -36.08 14.72 11.28
C VAL A 2 -34.77 14.76 12.06
N ARG A 3 -33.94 13.74 11.92
CA ARG A 3 -32.61 13.66 12.54
C ARG A 3 -31.73 14.78 11.98
N SER A 4 -31.47 15.79 12.80
CA SER A 4 -30.48 16.83 12.52
C SER A 4 -29.14 16.19 12.19
N ARG A 5 -28.73 16.29 10.91
CA ARG A 5 -27.35 16.06 10.50
C ARG A 5 -26.53 17.20 11.11
N ASN A 6 -25.77 16.88 12.17
CA ASN A 6 -24.75 17.76 12.71
C ASN A 6 -23.74 18.02 11.59
N TYR A 7 -23.88 19.18 10.94
CA TYR A 7 -22.96 19.67 9.94
C TYR A 7 -21.70 20.09 10.70
N ILE A 8 -20.67 19.24 10.64
CA ILE A 8 -19.36 19.56 11.21
C ILE A 8 -18.82 20.74 10.40
N SER A 9 -18.77 21.92 11.00
CA SER A 9 -18.13 23.10 10.42
C SER A 9 -16.61 22.92 10.45
N VAL A 10 -16.05 22.19 9.49
CA VAL A 10 -14.60 22.05 9.33
C VAL A 10 -14.09 23.26 8.53
N SER A 11 -13.02 23.87 9.05
CA SER A 11 -12.38 25.05 8.46
C SER A 11 -11.88 24.75 7.06
N LYS A 12 -12.27 25.56 6.06
CA LYS A 12 -11.95 25.40 4.63
C LYS A 12 -10.46 25.17 4.31
N ASN A 13 -9.55 25.52 5.22
CA ASN A 13 -8.11 25.35 5.06
C ASN A 13 -7.62 23.90 5.27
N GLU A 14 -8.31 23.07 6.05
CA GLU A 14 -7.88 21.68 6.31
C GLU A 14 -8.23 20.74 5.14
N ASP A 15 -9.35 20.96 4.46
CA ASP A 15 -9.74 20.15 3.29
C ASP A 15 -8.81 20.39 2.09
N LEU A 16 -8.34 21.62 1.91
CA LEU A 16 -7.34 21.98 0.89
C LEU A 16 -5.99 21.29 1.15
N PHE A 17 -5.63 21.07 2.42
CA PHE A 17 -4.37 20.41 2.78
C PHE A 17 -4.35 18.96 2.28
N LEU A 18 -5.44 18.21 2.44
CA LEU A 18 -5.51 16.81 1.98
C LEU A 18 -5.34 16.67 0.46
N LEU A 19 -5.90 17.59 -0.32
CA LEU A 19 -5.76 17.61 -1.79
C LEU A 19 -4.33 17.93 -2.26
N SER A 20 -3.51 18.54 -1.40
CA SER A 20 -2.11 18.86 -1.69
C SER A 20 -1.12 17.73 -1.36
N LEU A 21 -1.60 16.66 -0.70
CA LEU A 21 -0.77 15.52 -0.32
C LEU A 21 -0.45 14.63 -1.52
N PRO A 22 0.71 13.94 -1.51
CA PRO A 22 1.11 13.08 -2.63
C PRO A 22 0.21 11.85 -2.76
N ASP A 23 0.05 11.37 -3.99
CA ASP A 23 -0.58 10.08 -4.27
C ASP A 23 0.33 8.93 -3.80
N CYS A 24 0.16 8.57 -2.52
CA CYS A 24 0.95 7.57 -1.82
C CYS A 24 0.04 6.46 -1.29
N VAL A 25 0.43 5.20 -1.51
CA VAL A 25 -0.32 4.01 -1.07
C VAL A 25 -0.57 3.96 0.42
N SER A 26 0.28 4.61 1.21
CA SER A 26 0.23 4.62 2.66
C SER A 26 -0.49 5.84 3.23
N LEU A 27 -1.02 6.74 2.40
CA LEU A 27 -1.75 7.91 2.85
C LEU A 27 -3.12 7.51 3.43
N SER A 28 -3.42 7.97 4.64
CA SER A 28 -4.73 7.78 5.27
C SER A 28 -5.69 8.91 4.90
N GLU A 29 -6.99 8.65 5.01
CA GLU A 29 -8.06 9.65 4.81
C GLU A 29 -7.93 10.89 5.71
N LYS A 30 -7.26 10.75 6.87
CA LYS A 30 -7.01 11.83 7.82
C LYS A 30 -5.73 12.63 7.53
N GLY A 31 -5.06 12.38 6.41
CA GLY A 31 -3.81 13.04 6.03
C GLY A 31 -2.55 12.53 6.75
N GLY A 32 -2.66 11.44 7.51
CA GLY A 32 -1.54 10.70 8.12
C GLY A 32 -0.96 9.59 7.24
N CYS A 33 0.03 8.87 7.73
CA CYS A 33 0.63 7.72 7.05
C CYS A 33 0.41 6.42 7.84
N ILE A 34 -0.19 5.42 7.19
CA ILE A 34 -0.56 4.12 7.76
C ILE A 34 0.69 3.30 8.09
N PHE A 35 1.70 3.31 7.21
CA PHE A 35 2.92 2.50 7.39
C PHE A 35 3.79 3.03 8.53
N LEU A 36 3.98 4.35 8.60
CA LEU A 36 4.76 4.98 9.67
C LEU A 36 3.93 5.23 10.94
N ARG A 37 2.62 5.00 10.90
CA ARG A 37 1.66 5.27 11.99
C ARG A 37 1.75 6.70 12.54
N ILE A 38 1.92 7.68 11.65
CA ILE A 38 2.00 9.10 11.99
C ILE A 38 0.71 9.83 11.60
N SER A 39 0.32 10.83 12.39
CA SER A 39 -0.92 11.61 12.18
C SER A 39 -0.83 12.62 11.04
N LYS A 40 0.37 13.03 10.63
CA LYS A 40 0.59 14.00 9.55
C LYS A 40 1.59 13.47 8.52
N CYS A 41 1.21 13.50 7.25
CA CYS A 41 2.06 13.09 6.13
C CYS A 41 3.26 14.03 5.97
N ARG A 42 4.42 13.46 5.60
CA ARG A 42 5.67 14.21 5.33
C ARG A 42 5.75 14.77 3.90
N GLY A 43 4.71 14.57 3.09
CA GLY A 43 4.64 15.06 1.72
C GLY A 43 5.62 14.36 0.76
N LYS A 44 5.95 15.04 -0.34
CA LYS A 44 6.78 14.51 -1.45
C LYS A 44 8.23 14.17 -1.05
N GLY A 45 8.75 14.76 0.03
CA GLY A 45 10.09 14.46 0.56
C GLY A 45 10.17 13.18 1.40
N CYS A 46 9.06 12.43 1.54
CA CYS A 46 9.04 11.20 2.33
C CYS A 46 9.79 10.07 1.61
N SER A 47 10.87 9.56 2.23
CA SER A 47 11.65 8.42 1.69
C SER A 47 10.87 7.10 1.62
N PHE A 48 9.71 7.01 2.28
CA PHE A 48 8.81 5.86 2.25
C PHE A 48 7.64 6.04 1.27
N MET A 49 7.57 7.18 0.57
CA MET A 49 6.54 7.43 -0.42
C MET A 49 6.63 6.39 -1.53
N LYS A 50 5.50 5.76 -1.84
CA LYS A 50 5.36 4.89 -3.01
C LYS A 50 4.01 5.14 -3.65
N SER A 51 4.01 5.29 -4.97
CA SER A 51 2.81 5.23 -5.79
C SER A 51 2.27 3.79 -5.85
N ARG A 52 1.01 3.64 -6.27
CA ARG A 52 0.42 2.31 -6.51
C ARG A 52 1.20 1.51 -7.56
N ASN A 53 1.73 2.19 -8.57
CA ASN A 53 2.48 1.55 -9.65
C ASN A 53 3.82 1.00 -9.14
N GLU A 54 4.61 1.83 -8.44
CA GLU A 54 5.89 1.40 -7.86
C GLU A 54 5.73 0.25 -6.84
N LEU A 55 4.62 0.26 -6.08
CA LEU A 55 4.32 -0.85 -5.17
C LEU A 55 4.07 -2.15 -5.94
N LYS A 56 3.25 -2.11 -7.00
CA LYS A 56 2.98 -3.27 -7.86
C LYS A 56 4.24 -3.79 -8.54
N GLU A 57 5.03 -2.92 -9.15
CA GLU A 57 6.31 -3.28 -9.77
C GLU A 57 7.28 -3.90 -8.76
N GLY A 58 7.33 -3.36 -7.54
CA GLY A 58 8.09 -3.96 -6.45
C GLY A 58 7.62 -5.36 -6.09
N GLN A 59 6.31 -5.57 -5.99
CA GLN A 59 5.72 -6.88 -5.72
C GLN A 59 6.03 -7.87 -6.85
N THR A 60 5.83 -7.49 -8.11
CA THR A 60 6.15 -8.33 -9.27
C THR A 60 7.62 -8.74 -9.28
N ARG A 61 8.55 -7.81 -9.03
CA ARG A 61 9.98 -8.14 -8.93
C ARG A 61 10.28 -9.11 -7.81
N CYS A 62 9.65 -8.96 -6.63
CA CYS A 62 9.81 -9.92 -5.55
C CYS A 62 9.29 -11.30 -5.92
N MET A 63 8.12 -11.40 -6.56
CA MET A 63 7.56 -12.68 -6.99
C MET A 63 8.45 -13.38 -8.01
N HIS A 64 8.97 -12.66 -9.03
CA HIS A 64 9.95 -13.23 -9.96
C HIS A 64 11.21 -13.74 -9.27
N ARG A 65 11.72 -13.01 -8.26
CA ARG A 65 12.89 -13.48 -7.49
C ARG A 65 12.59 -14.78 -6.77
N ILE A 66 11.42 -14.90 -6.15
CA ILE A 66 11.01 -16.13 -5.46
C ILE A 66 10.85 -17.27 -6.46
N ALA A 67 10.22 -17.03 -7.62
CA ALA A 67 10.03 -18.04 -8.67
C ALA A 67 11.35 -18.61 -9.22
N ASN A 68 12.44 -17.85 -9.13
CA ASN A 68 13.78 -18.28 -9.56
C ASN A 68 14.59 -19.01 -8.47
N LEU A 69 14.05 -19.17 -7.25
CA LEU A 69 14.69 -19.98 -6.20
C LEU A 69 14.49 -21.48 -6.45
N SER A 70 15.20 -22.32 -5.73
CA SER A 70 14.96 -23.77 -5.77
C SER A 70 13.55 -24.12 -5.28
N LEU A 71 13.01 -25.25 -5.74
CA LEU A 71 11.66 -25.69 -5.35
C LEU A 71 11.53 -25.85 -3.82
N ASP A 72 12.57 -26.35 -3.15
CA ASP A 72 12.58 -26.50 -1.69
C ASP A 72 12.47 -25.16 -0.97
N GLU A 73 13.19 -24.14 -1.45
CA GLU A 73 13.10 -22.78 -0.91
C GLU A 73 11.73 -22.16 -1.16
N GLN A 74 11.19 -22.32 -2.37
CA GLN A 74 9.85 -21.87 -2.73
C GLN A 74 8.78 -22.53 -1.83
N MET A 75 8.88 -23.84 -1.59
CA MET A 75 7.98 -24.58 -0.70
C MET A 75 8.10 -24.10 0.76
N ARG A 76 9.30 -23.78 1.23
CA ARG A 76 9.50 -23.23 2.56
C ARG A 76 8.85 -21.85 2.69
N ILE A 77 9.04 -20.98 1.70
CA ILE A 77 8.45 -19.64 1.65
C ILE A 77 6.92 -19.72 1.58
N SER A 78 6.37 -20.62 0.74
CA SER A 78 4.93 -20.79 0.57
C SER A 78 4.26 -21.20 1.88
N ARG A 79 4.84 -22.17 2.60
CA ARG A 79 4.33 -22.65 3.90
C ARG A 79 4.37 -21.56 4.97
N MET A 80 5.46 -20.78 5.05
CA MET A 80 5.61 -19.77 6.09
C MET A 80 4.74 -18.52 5.88
N TYR A 81 4.59 -18.06 4.63
CA TYR A 81 3.98 -16.74 4.36
C TYR A 81 2.69 -16.79 3.55
N TYR A 82 2.44 -17.88 2.82
CA TYR A 82 1.36 -17.97 1.83
C TYR A 82 0.44 -19.19 2.06
N GLY A 83 0.48 -19.80 3.25
CA GLY A 83 -0.38 -20.93 3.59
C GLY A 83 -0.20 -22.15 2.67
N GLY A 84 1.02 -22.35 2.15
CA GLY A 84 1.38 -23.42 1.22
C GLY A 84 1.13 -23.09 -0.27
N LYS A 85 0.53 -21.93 -0.59
CA LYS A 85 0.29 -21.49 -1.98
C LYS A 85 1.53 -20.84 -2.58
N MET A 86 1.74 -21.02 -3.89
CA MET A 86 2.83 -20.40 -4.65
C MET A 86 2.27 -19.37 -5.65
N PRO A 87 1.88 -18.17 -5.18
CA PRO A 87 1.23 -17.17 -6.03
C PRO A 87 2.11 -16.64 -7.18
N TRP A 88 3.42 -16.92 -7.13
CA TRP A 88 4.35 -16.55 -8.19
C TRP A 88 4.36 -17.52 -9.38
N ASN A 89 3.74 -18.70 -9.27
CA ASN A 89 3.62 -19.63 -10.40
C ASN A 89 2.60 -19.16 -11.45
N ASP A 90 1.58 -18.41 -11.04
CA ASP A 90 0.59 -17.83 -11.95
C ASP A 90 1.19 -16.71 -12.81
N LEU A 91 2.35 -16.16 -12.41
CA LEU A 91 3.06 -15.10 -13.13
C LEU A 91 3.96 -15.63 -14.25
N THR A 92 4.35 -16.91 -14.19
CA THR A 92 5.21 -17.57 -15.19
C THR A 92 4.41 -18.32 -16.27
N ALA A 93 3.07 -18.32 -16.18
CA ALA A 93 2.18 -18.99 -17.13
C ALA A 93 1.78 -18.10 -18.34
N VAL A 94 2.51 -17.00 -18.59
CA VAL A 94 2.26 -16.04 -19.68
C VAL A 94 3.36 -16.13 -20.74
N ASP A 95 3.99 -17.31 -20.87
CA ASP A 95 4.99 -17.60 -21.89
C ASP A 95 4.37 -18.42 -23.05
#